data_AF-A0A075LU30-F1
#
_entry.id   AF-A0A075LU30-F1
#
_cell.length_a   1.000
_cell.length_b   1.000
_cell.length_c   1.000
_cell.angle_alpha   90.00
_cell.angle_beta   90.00
_cell.angle_gamma   90.00
#
_symmetry.space_group_name_H-M   'P 1'
#
loop_
_entity.id
_entity.type
_entity.pdbx_description
1 polymer ?
#
loop_
_entity_poly.entity_id
_entity_poly.type
_entity_poly.pdbx_seq_one_letter_code
_entity_poly.pdbx_strand_id
1 'polypeptide(L)' 'MKLFKIHVVNYGEEEDSKAFATFLVLARDEGRVELLVREYIKKEELLKGDVEILDVKEVPTDKEQVLGVILD' A
#
# COMPACT_ATOMS: atom_id res chain seq x y z
N MET A 1 -0.62 17.57 -6.74
CA MET A 1 -0.32 16.21 -6.25
C MET A 1 -1.20 15.97 -5.04
N LYS A 2 -1.57 14.71 -4.81
CA LYS A 2 -2.44 14.29 -3.71
C LYS A 2 -1.75 13.16 -2.95
N LEU A 3 -2.02 13.07 -1.64
CA LEU A 3 -1.57 11.97 -0.81
C LEU A 3 -2.62 10.87 -0.85
N PHE A 4 -2.18 9.64 -1.06
CA PHE A 4 -3.03 8.46 -1.02
C PHE A 4 -2.51 7.48 0.00
N LYS A 5 -3.44 6.82 0.68
CA LYS A 5 -3.18 5.66 1.53
C LYS A 5 -3.65 4.43 0.78
N ILE A 6 -2.78 3.44 0.68
CA ILE A 6 -3.08 2.17 0.03
C ILE A 6 -2.83 1.02 1.00
N HIS A 7 -3.76 0.09 1.02
CA HIS A 7 -3.66 -1.15 1.77
C HIS A 7 -3.42 -2.29 0.81
N VAL A 8 -2.38 -3.06 1.08
CA VAL A 8 -2.08 -4.27 0.32
C VAL A 8 -1.99 -5.47 1.25
N VAL A 9 -2.42 -6.61 0.73
CA VAL A 9 -2.14 -7.91 1.31
C VAL A 9 -1.22 -8.67 0.37
N ASN A 10 -0.22 -9.31 0.95
CA ASN A 10 0.62 -10.26 0.27
C ASN A 10 0.30 -11.65 0.79
N TYR A 11 -0.06 -12.52 -0.14
CA TYR A 11 -0.16 -13.95 0.11
C TYR A 11 1.24 -14.49 -0.13
N GLY A 12 1.96 -14.78 0.95
CA GLY A 12 3.26 -15.41 0.89
C GLY A 12 3.20 -16.77 0.20
N GLU A 13 4.36 -17.39 -0.02
CA GLU A 13 4.44 -18.69 -0.69
C GLU A 13 3.87 -19.84 0.17
N GLU A 14 3.75 -19.65 1.49
CA GLU A 14 3.10 -20.58 2.41
C GLU A 14 1.63 -20.22 2.60
N GLU A 15 0.72 -21.21 2.58
CA GLU A 15 -0.75 -21.03 2.57
C GLU A 15 -1.30 -20.15 3.72
N ASP A 16 -0.55 -19.98 4.81
CA ASP A 16 -0.94 -19.19 5.99
C ASP A 16 -0.15 -17.89 6.20
N SER A 17 0.86 -17.60 5.37
CA SER A 17 1.67 -16.38 5.51
C SER A 17 0.97 -15.20 4.83
N LYS A 18 0.15 -14.45 5.57
CA LYS A 18 -0.42 -13.18 5.09
C LYS A 18 0.32 -11.99 5.70
N ALA A 19 0.93 -11.18 4.86
CA ALA A 19 1.52 -9.91 5.26
C ALA A 19 0.62 -8.75 4.83
N PHE A 20 0.35 -7.82 5.73
CA PHE A 20 -0.41 -6.60 5.44
C PHE A 20 0.54 -5.41 5.45
N ALA A 21 0.49 -4.60 4.40
CA ALA A 21 1.28 -3.37 4.33
C ALA A 21 0.39 -2.17 3.99
N THR A 22 0.74 -1.04 4.59
CA THR A 22 0.15 0.26 4.27
C THR A 22 1.21 1.13 3.62
N PHE A 23 0.94 1.66 2.42
CA PHE A 23 1.81 2.67 1.80
C PHE A 23 1.13 4.04 1.80
N LEU A 24 1.95 5.08 1.90
CA LEU A 24 1.57 6.46 1.70
C LEU A 24 2.24 6.96 0.43
N VAL A 25 1.45 7.36 -0.55
CA VAL A 25 1.91 7.63 -1.92
C VAL A 25 1.47 9.01 -2.35
N LEU A 26 2.43 9.84 -2.80
CA LEU A 26 2.14 11.10 -3.45
C LEU A 26 1.97 10.86 -4.96
N ALA A 27 0.75 11.03 -5.48
CA ALA A 27 0.43 10.78 -6.89
C ALA A 27 -0.48 11.87 -7.49
N ARG A 28 -0.75 11.78 -8.79
CA ARG A 28 -1.69 12.69 -9.49
C ARG A 28 -3.14 12.25 -9.29
N ASP A 29 -3.38 10.95 -9.32
CA ASP A 29 -4.68 10.29 -9.30
C ASP A 29 -4.52 8.86 -8.74
N GLU A 30 -5.64 8.22 -8.39
CA GLU A 30 -5.68 6.86 -7.80
C GLU A 30 -5.10 5.80 -8.75
N GLY A 31 -5.38 5.88 -10.05
CA GLY A 31 -4.86 4.92 -11.03
C GLY A 31 -3.33 4.89 -11.10
N ARG A 32 -2.67 6.04 -10.83
CA ARG A 32 -1.22 6.10 -10.69
C ARG A 32 -0.67 5.49 -9.41
N VAL A 33 -1.46 5.47 -8.33
CA VAL A 33 -1.01 4.94 -7.02
C VAL A 33 -0.77 3.45 -7.11
N GLU A 34 -1.72 2.70 -7.67
CA GLU A 34 -1.62 1.24 -7.78
C GLU A 34 -0.39 0.81 -8.57
N LEU A 35 -0.14 1.48 -9.70
CA LEU A 35 1.02 1.21 -10.54
C LEU A 35 2.34 1.45 -9.77
N LEU A 36 2.47 2.61 -9.12
CA LEU A 36 3.68 2.97 -8.37
C LEU A 36 3.96 2.00 -7.23
N VAL A 37 2.92 1.55 -6.52
CA VAL A 37 3.08 0.64 -5.37
C VAL A 37 3.50 -0.74 -5.84
N ARG A 38 2.90 -1.27 -6.91
CA ARG A 38 3.30 -2.55 -7.49
C ARG A 38 4.74 -2.51 -8.01
N GLU A 39 5.11 -1.44 -8.72
CA GLU A 39 6.48 -1.23 -9.18
C GLU A 39 7.48 -1.14 -8.03
N TYR A 40 7.13 -0.41 -6.96
CA TYR A 40 7.98 -0.25 -5.78
C TYR A 40 8.18 -1.58 -5.03
N ILE A 41 7.11 -2.33 -4.76
CA ILE A 41 7.20 -3.63 -4.08
C ILE A 41 8.09 -4.59 -4.87
N LYS A 42 7.94 -4.62 -6.20
CA LYS A 42 8.78 -5.45 -7.08
C LYS A 42 10.24 -4.99 -7.08
N LYS A 43 10.48 -3.67 -7.13
CA LYS A 43 11.83 -3.10 -7.19
C LYS A 43 12.63 -3.32 -5.91
N GLU A 44 11.97 -3.22 -4.76
CA GLU A 44 12.59 -3.31 -3.43
C GLU A 44 12.48 -4.71 -2.82
N GLU A 45 11.91 -5.68 -3.55
CA GLU A 45 11.72 -7.08 -3.12
C GLU A 45 11.03 -7.21 -1.75
N LEU A 46 10.10 -6.29 -1.45
CA LEU A 46 9.54 -6.13 -0.10
C LEU A 46 8.58 -7.24 0.30
N LEU A 47 7.83 -7.79 -0.65
CA LEU A 47 6.80 -8.80 -0.44
C LEU A 47 7.02 -9.91 -1.47
N LYS A 48 7.00 -11.17 -1.02
CA LYS A 48 7.20 -12.34 -1.87
C LYS A 48 5.85 -12.97 -2.20
N GLY A 49 5.61 -13.29 -3.46
CA GLY A 49 4.32 -13.86 -3.90
C GLY A 49 3.34 -12.81 -4.42
N ASP A 50 2.07 -13.18 -4.51
CA ASP A 50 1.04 -12.35 -5.10
C ASP A 50 0.63 -11.21 -4.17
N VAL A 51 0.53 -10.01 -4.74
CA VAL A 51 0.12 -8.79 -4.03
C VAL A 51 -1.24 -8.35 -4.51
N GLU A 52 -2.18 -8.29 -3.58
CA GLU A 52 -3.53 -7.79 -3.81
C GLU A 52 -3.67 -6.41 -3.15
N ILE A 53 -4.22 -5.47 -3.92
CA ILE A 53 -4.56 -4.14 -3.42
C ILE A 53 -5.97 -4.22 -2.86
N LEU A 54 -6.10 -3.96 -1.56
CA LEU A 54 -7.38 -4.01 -0.86
C LEU A 54 -8.17 -2.71 -1.00
N ASP A 55 -7.48 -1.57 -0.94
CA ASP A 55 -8.10 -0.25 -0.88
C ASP A 55 -7.10 0.86 -1.25
N VAL A 56 -7.59 1.90 -1.92
CA VAL A 56 -6.85 3.14 -2.23
C VAL A 56 -7.74 4.31 -1.83
N LYS A 57 -7.24 5.17 -0.93
CA LYS A 57 -7.98 6.33 -0.43
C LYS A 57 -7.15 7.59 -0.50
N GLU A 58 -7.71 8.65 -1.08
CA GLU A 58 -7.14 10.00 -0.94
C GLU A 58 -7.18 10.43 0.53
N VAL A 59 -6.05 10.93 1.02
CA VAL A 59 -5.86 11.38 2.40
C VAL A 59 -5.95 12.90 2.44
N PRO A 60 -6.92 13.49 3.16
CA PRO A 60 -6.96 14.92 3.40
C PRO A 60 -5.69 15.37 4.13
N THR A 61 -4.99 16.35 3.56
CA THR A 61 -3.72 16.87 4.10
C THR A 61 -3.90 18.17 4.90
N ASP A 62 -5.13 18.68 4.95
CA ASP A 62 -5.56 19.86 5.70
C ASP A 62 -5.91 19.54 7.17
N LYS A 63 -5.81 18.26 7.58
CA LYS A 63 -6.22 17.79 8.90
C LYS A 63 -5.17 16.88 9.53
N GLU A 64 -4.97 17.04 10.82
CA GLU A 64 -4.19 16.10 11.64
C GLU A 64 -5.00 14.80 11.84
N GLN A 65 -4.39 13.64 11.56
CA GLN A 65 -5.05 12.34 11.70
C GLN A 65 -4.03 11.18 11.81
N VAL A 66 -4.47 10.07 12.44
CA VAL A 66 -3.70 8.82 12.51
C VAL A 66 -3.91 8.04 11.21
N LEU A 67 -2.83 7.80 10.46
CA LEU A 67 -2.89 7.11 9.16
C LEU A 67 -2.78 5.59 9.27
N GLY A 68 -2.36 5.05 10.41
CA GLY A 68 -2.27 3.60 10.61
C GLY A 68 -1.62 3.25 11.94
N VAL A 69 -1.65 1.96 12.27
CA VAL A 69 -0.97 1.34 13.41
C VAL A 69 -0.21 0.14 12.85
N ILE A 70 1.07 0.01 13.21
CA ILE A 70 1.86 -1.20 12.92
C ILE A 70 1.74 -2.08 14.16
N LEU A 71 1.24 -3.29 13.99
CA LEU A 71 1.21 -4.33 15.03
C LEU A 71 2.24 -5.39 14.63
N ASP A 72 3.19 -5.64 15.53
CA ASP A 72 4.22 -6.67 15.42
C ASP A 72 3.64 -8.05 15.77
#